data_AF-A0AAE1HAL9-F1
#
_entry.id   AF-A0AAE1HAL9-F1
#
_cell.length_a   1.000
_cell.length_b   1.000
_cell.length_c   1.000
_cell.angle_alpha   90.00
_cell.angle_beta   90.00
_cell.angle_gamma   90.00
#
_symmetry.space_group_name_H-M   'P 1'
#
loop_
_entity.id
_entity.type
_entity.pdbx_description
1 polymer ?
#
loop_
_entity_poly.entity_id
_entity_poly.type
_entity_poly.pdbx_seq_one_letter_code
_entity_poly.pdbx_strand_id
1 'polypeptide(L)'
;MSNPSRDVWLVSWMLLACLIGNLTSLQPAIGCNATMEGCLKCRSTDLGGSLCVKCTNLIVMESRLCVDSCPLGYREEWSSQIDYMGRVCAEGSLLLGALALSGSRLSVVVGVLCGAAICILLLVTAGILLHFRRSRSTRHWKQEEQHLSAGSAQSTISRHSHGDAAERGEFLKHIWTLRSEAPVFLAMLNDTRRQVRTLLQAHTSKHSAVQAYRPVLKDLSRILILLNRRDDCITYPPDDWRTLLGWGERVLRRYKKHNPQE
;
A
#
# COMPACT_ATOMS: atom_id res chain seq x y z
N MET A 1 1.42 17.68 17.72
CA MET A 1 1.97 17.03 16.51
C MET A 1 1.56 15.57 16.54
N SER A 2 0.48 15.22 15.83
CA SER A 2 0.01 13.84 15.71
C SER A 2 0.98 13.03 14.84
N ASN A 3 1.41 11.88 15.35
CA ASN A 3 2.40 11.04 14.70
C ASN A 3 1.67 10.08 13.74
N PRO A 4 1.76 10.27 12.42
CA PRO A 4 0.89 9.59 11.45
C PRO A 4 1.08 8.07 11.44
N SER A 5 2.21 7.57 11.93
CA SER A 5 2.44 6.13 12.10
C SER A 5 1.54 5.54 13.20
N ARG A 6 1.29 6.26 14.30
CA ARG A 6 0.40 5.78 15.37
C ARG A 6 -1.05 5.68 14.88
N ASP A 7 -1.49 6.62 14.06
CA ASP A 7 -2.86 6.66 13.55
C ASP A 7 -3.13 5.49 12.59
N VAL A 8 -2.14 5.08 11.78
CA VAL A 8 -2.26 3.91 10.90
C VAL A 8 -2.33 2.59 11.68
N TRP A 9 -1.52 2.44 12.73
CA TRP A 9 -1.56 1.25 13.60
C TRP A 9 -2.86 1.18 14.41
N LEU A 10 -3.38 2.32 14.87
CA LEU A 10 -4.66 2.40 15.59
C LEU A 10 -5.84 2.00 14.69
N VAL A 11 -5.87 2.47 13.44
CA VAL A 11 -6.93 2.08 12.49
C VAL A 11 -6.86 0.60 12.15
N SER A 12 -5.64 0.04 11.98
CA SER A 12 -5.45 -1.40 11.76
C SER A 12 -5.92 -2.25 12.95
N TRP A 13 -5.61 -1.85 14.18
CA TRP A 13 -6.09 -2.52 15.40
C TRP A 13 -7.60 -2.37 15.58
N MET A 14 -8.18 -1.21 15.27
CA MET A 14 -9.64 -1.03 15.33
C MET A 14 -10.35 -1.91 14.30
N LEU A 15 -9.81 -2.06 13.09
CA LEU A 15 -10.35 -2.96 12.06
C LEU A 15 -10.25 -4.43 12.50
N LEU A 16 -9.12 -4.84 13.09
CA LEU A 16 -8.95 -6.19 13.63
C LEU A 16 -9.93 -6.46 14.79
N ALA A 17 -10.12 -5.49 15.70
CA ALA A 17 -11.06 -5.60 16.81
C ALA A 17 -12.53 -5.66 16.33
N CYS A 18 -12.88 -4.93 15.27
CA CYS A 18 -14.21 -4.95 14.68
C CYS A 18 -14.50 -6.28 13.95
N LEU A 19 -13.48 -6.89 13.34
CA LEU A 19 -13.57 -8.23 12.75
C LEU A 19 -13.73 -9.33 13.81
N ILE A 20 -13.07 -9.20 14.96
CA ILE A 20 -13.19 -10.15 16.07
C ILE A 20 -14.51 -9.96 16.83
N GLY A 21 -14.99 -8.72 16.98
CA GLY A 21 -16.25 -8.42 17.70
C GLY A 21 -17.53 -8.95 17.04
N ASN A 22 -17.50 -9.19 15.72
CA ASN A 22 -18.64 -9.78 15.00
C ASN A 22 -18.78 -11.30 15.19
N LEU A 23 -17.81 -11.97 15.83
CA LEU A 23 -17.87 -13.41 16.11
C LEU A 23 -18.55 -13.76 17.45
N THR A 24 -18.95 -12.76 18.25
CA THR A 24 -19.48 -12.99 19.61
C THR A 24 -20.90 -12.46 19.82
N SER A 25 -21.79 -12.64 18.85
CA SER A 25 -23.24 -12.57 19.09
C SER A 25 -23.85 -13.96 18.89
N LEU A 26 -23.58 -14.86 19.84
CA LEU A 26 -24.37 -16.07 20.05
C LEU A 26 -25.26 -15.79 21.26
N GLN A 27 -26.48 -15.31 21.02
CA GLN A 27 -27.51 -15.27 22.07
C GLN A 27 -27.97 -16.71 22.37
N PRO A 28 -28.05 -17.11 23.64
CA PRO A 28 -28.52 -18.44 24.02
C PRO A 28 -30.02 -18.58 23.77
N ALA A 29 -30.41 -19.49 22.88
CA ALA A 29 -31.82 -19.81 22.64
C ALA A 29 -32.36 -20.69 23.79
N ILE A 30 -33.48 -20.26 24.38
CA ILE A 30 -34.18 -20.96 25.45
C ILE A 30 -34.91 -22.18 24.86
N GLY A 31 -34.75 -23.36 25.46
CA GLY A 31 -35.22 -24.66 24.94
C GLY A 31 -36.75 -24.89 24.99
N CYS A 32 -37.25 -25.72 24.05
CA CYS A 32 -38.62 -26.19 23.82
C CYS A 32 -38.90 -27.34 24.78
N ASN A 33 -39.28 -27.05 26.02
CA ASN A 33 -39.78 -28.11 26.89
C ASN A 33 -41.14 -28.60 26.35
N ALA A 34 -41.39 -29.91 26.33
CA ALA A 34 -42.59 -30.52 25.74
C ALA A 34 -43.93 -30.11 26.41
N THR A 35 -43.88 -29.14 27.31
CA THR A 35 -44.98 -28.55 28.08
C THR A 35 -45.39 -27.15 27.59
N MET A 36 -44.78 -26.61 26.53
CA MET A 36 -45.29 -25.37 25.92
C MET A 36 -46.61 -25.66 25.18
N GLU A 37 -47.71 -25.18 25.74
CA GLU A 37 -49.03 -25.23 25.12
C GLU A 37 -48.98 -24.53 23.75
N GLY A 38 -49.28 -25.27 22.67
CA GLY A 38 -49.37 -24.73 21.31
C GLY A 38 -48.20 -25.02 20.36
N CYS A 39 -47.12 -25.68 20.80
CA CYS A 39 -46.05 -26.11 19.88
C CYS A 39 -46.39 -27.46 19.20
N LEU A 40 -46.52 -27.45 17.88
CA LEU A 40 -46.85 -28.62 17.05
C LEU A 40 -45.60 -29.40 16.59
N LYS A 41 -44.43 -28.75 16.53
CA LYS A 41 -43.18 -29.38 16.08
C LYS A 41 -41.97 -28.73 16.74
N CYS A 42 -41.21 -29.47 17.54
CA CYS A 42 -39.88 -29.04 18.00
C CYS A 42 -38.78 -29.64 17.09
N ARG A 43 -37.63 -28.96 17.01
CA ARG A 43 -36.39 -29.44 16.40
C ARG A 43 -35.30 -29.50 17.46
N SER A 44 -34.58 -30.61 17.56
CA SER A 44 -33.41 -30.71 18.43
C SER A 44 -32.23 -29.98 17.81
N THR A 45 -31.50 -29.22 18.62
CA THR A 45 -30.19 -28.65 18.28
C THR A 45 -29.08 -29.50 18.87
N ASP A 46 -27.90 -29.45 18.24
CA ASP A 46 -26.74 -30.25 18.64
C ASP A 46 -26.17 -29.87 20.03
N LEU A 47 -26.60 -28.73 20.59
CA LEU A 47 -26.21 -28.24 21.91
C LEU A 47 -27.20 -28.63 23.04
N GLY A 48 -28.10 -29.58 22.80
CA GLY A 48 -28.97 -30.14 23.85
C GLY A 48 -30.21 -29.29 24.17
N GLY A 49 -30.55 -28.32 23.32
CA GLY A 49 -31.81 -27.58 23.37
C GLY A 49 -32.76 -27.99 22.24
N SER A 50 -34.04 -28.12 22.53
CA SER A 50 -35.09 -28.23 21.52
C SER A 50 -35.61 -26.83 21.15
N LEU A 51 -36.05 -26.57 19.93
CA LEU A 51 -36.60 -25.27 19.50
C LEU A 51 -37.95 -25.50 18.84
N CYS A 52 -38.98 -24.71 19.16
CA CYS A 52 -40.25 -24.82 18.45
C CYS A 52 -40.11 -24.29 17.02
N VAL A 53 -40.58 -25.07 16.05
CA VAL A 53 -40.54 -24.78 14.60
C VAL A 53 -41.93 -24.47 14.06
N LYS A 54 -42.99 -25.02 14.67
CA LYS A 54 -44.37 -24.82 14.24
C LYS A 54 -45.29 -24.65 15.45
N CYS A 55 -46.04 -23.56 15.48
CA CYS A 55 -47.08 -23.30 16.49
C CYS A 55 -48.48 -23.47 15.88
N THR A 56 -49.50 -23.62 16.73
CA THR A 56 -50.91 -23.66 16.34
C THR A 56 -51.39 -22.35 15.72
N ASN A 57 -51.05 -21.22 16.35
CA ASN A 57 -51.49 -19.89 15.93
C ASN A 57 -50.34 -19.06 15.35
N LEU A 58 -49.56 -18.37 16.19
CA LEU A 58 -48.44 -17.54 15.77
C LEU A 58 -47.18 -17.87 16.57
N ILE A 59 -46.01 -17.68 15.96
CA ILE A 59 -44.70 -17.80 16.63
C ILE A 59 -43.98 -16.45 16.62
N VAL A 60 -43.42 -16.03 17.76
CA VAL A 60 -42.64 -14.81 17.85
C VAL A 60 -41.20 -15.08 17.39
N MET A 61 -40.71 -14.30 16.42
CA MET A 61 -39.31 -14.32 15.99
C MET A 61 -38.39 -14.00 17.19
N GLU A 62 -37.20 -14.61 17.25
CA GLU A 62 -36.23 -14.51 18.36
C GLU A 62 -36.58 -15.32 19.64
N SER A 63 -37.77 -15.13 20.21
CA SER A 63 -38.16 -15.85 21.45
C SER A 63 -38.68 -17.27 21.22
N ARG A 64 -39.15 -17.59 19.99
CA ARG A 64 -39.72 -18.89 19.59
C ARG A 64 -40.92 -19.36 20.43
N LEU A 65 -41.60 -18.41 21.08
CA LEU A 65 -42.80 -18.67 21.87
C LEU A 65 -44.05 -18.68 20.96
N CYS A 66 -44.95 -19.61 21.24
CA CYS A 66 -46.26 -19.66 20.60
C CYS A 66 -47.21 -18.67 21.29
N VAL A 67 -47.84 -17.81 20.51
CA VAL A 67 -48.80 -16.79 21.00
C VAL A 67 -50.03 -16.75 20.10
N ASP A 68 -51.16 -16.31 20.66
CA ASP A 68 -52.42 -16.16 19.92
C ASP A 68 -52.55 -14.80 19.22
N SER A 69 -51.78 -13.80 19.63
CA SER A 69 -51.76 -12.46 19.04
C SER A 69 -50.38 -11.83 19.18
N CYS A 70 -49.95 -11.08 18.16
CA CYS A 70 -48.61 -10.50 18.16
C CYS A 70 -48.45 -9.39 19.22
N PRO A 71 -47.33 -9.38 19.97
CA PRO A 71 -47.03 -8.32 20.92
C PRO A 71 -46.78 -6.97 20.21
N LEU A 72 -46.91 -5.88 20.96
CA LEU A 72 -46.75 -4.51 20.43
C LEU A 72 -45.38 -4.34 19.77
N GLY A 73 -45.38 -3.88 18.51
CA GLY A 73 -44.16 -3.73 17.71
C GLY A 73 -43.91 -4.87 16.73
N TYR A 74 -44.66 -5.97 16.81
CA TYR A 74 -44.61 -7.07 15.84
C TYR A 74 -45.85 -7.06 14.93
N ARG A 75 -45.68 -7.49 13.69
CA ARG A 75 -46.75 -7.71 12.71
C ARG A 75 -46.82 -9.17 12.29
N GLU A 76 -48.03 -9.63 12.00
CA GLU A 76 -48.27 -10.96 11.44
C GLU A 76 -47.72 -11.01 10.00
N GLU A 77 -46.85 -11.98 9.75
CA GLU A 77 -46.31 -12.30 8.44
C GLU A 77 -46.32 -13.82 8.24
N TRP A 78 -46.44 -14.29 7.00
CA TRP A 78 -46.38 -15.72 6.69
C TRP A 78 -44.95 -16.12 6.32
N SER A 79 -44.37 -17.08 7.04
CA SER A 79 -43.03 -17.59 6.78
C SER A 79 -43.06 -19.04 6.29
N SER A 80 -42.34 -19.29 5.21
CA SER A 80 -42.09 -20.64 4.65
C SER A 80 -40.73 -21.19 5.04
N GLN A 81 -40.03 -20.56 5.99
CA GLN A 81 -38.67 -20.96 6.35
C GLN A 81 -38.68 -22.27 7.14
N ILE A 82 -37.61 -23.06 7.00
CA ILE A 82 -37.48 -24.36 7.65
C ILE A 82 -37.41 -24.22 9.18
N ASP A 83 -36.96 -23.05 9.66
CA ASP A 83 -36.81 -22.75 11.09
C ASP A 83 -38.07 -22.15 11.74
N TYR A 84 -39.02 -21.67 10.92
CA TYR A 84 -40.30 -21.08 11.34
C TYR A 84 -41.37 -21.38 10.28
N MET A 85 -42.28 -22.30 10.57
CA MET A 85 -43.32 -22.71 9.62
C MET A 85 -44.68 -22.14 10.03
N GLY A 86 -45.27 -21.30 9.18
CA GLY A 86 -46.64 -20.79 9.33
C GLY A 86 -46.70 -19.28 9.57
N ARG A 87 -47.66 -18.84 10.39
CA ARG A 87 -47.83 -17.43 10.76
C ARG A 87 -46.83 -17.06 11.84
N VAL A 88 -46.07 -16.00 11.61
CA VAL A 88 -45.02 -15.52 12.52
C VAL A 88 -45.27 -14.06 12.86
N CYS A 89 -44.85 -13.65 14.05
CA CYS A 89 -44.80 -12.25 14.44
C CYS A 89 -43.40 -11.74 14.13
N ALA A 90 -43.27 -10.91 13.09
CA ALA A 90 -42.03 -10.26 12.68
C ALA A 90 -42.00 -8.82 13.19
N GLU A 91 -40.83 -8.33 13.58
CA GLU A 91 -40.68 -6.95 14.07
C GLU A 91 -41.07 -5.95 12.98
N GLY A 92 -42.14 -5.21 13.22
CA GLY A 92 -42.64 -4.15 12.36
C GLY A 92 -41.83 -2.86 12.55
N SER A 93 -40.52 -2.92 12.40
CA SER A 93 -39.67 -1.72 12.43
C SER A 93 -39.79 -0.99 11.08
N LEU A 94 -40.64 0.04 11.08
CA LEU A 94 -41.01 0.88 9.93
C LEU A 94 -39.80 1.58 9.23
N LEU A 95 -38.60 1.50 9.81
CA LEU A 95 -37.35 2.01 9.23
C LEU A 95 -36.36 0.92 8.78
N LEU A 96 -36.50 -0.34 9.24
CA LEU A 96 -35.68 -1.47 8.76
C LEU A 96 -36.44 -2.37 7.77
N GLY A 97 -37.77 -2.20 7.61
CA GLY A 97 -38.58 -2.95 6.65
C GLY A 97 -38.16 -2.79 5.18
N ALA A 98 -37.48 -1.71 4.81
CA ALA A 98 -36.90 -1.55 3.47
C ALA A 98 -35.63 -2.39 3.24
N LEU A 99 -35.00 -2.89 4.30
CA LEU A 99 -33.81 -3.74 4.25
C LEU A 99 -34.08 -5.20 4.65
N ALA A 100 -35.33 -5.58 4.96
CA ALA A 100 -35.73 -6.96 5.25
C ALA A 100 -35.79 -7.82 3.97
N LEU A 101 -34.69 -7.88 3.22
CA LEU A 101 -34.47 -8.83 2.15
C LEU A 101 -33.94 -10.12 2.79
N SER A 102 -34.81 -11.10 3.03
CA SER A 102 -34.55 -12.54 3.19
C SER A 102 -33.06 -12.92 3.32
N GLY A 103 -32.62 -13.43 4.48
CA GLY A 103 -31.22 -13.58 4.94
C GLY A 103 -30.09 -13.88 3.92
N SER A 104 -30.35 -14.53 2.79
CA SER A 104 -29.39 -14.67 1.68
C SER A 104 -29.09 -13.38 0.91
N ARG A 105 -29.98 -12.39 0.91
CA ARG A 105 -29.77 -11.10 0.23
C ARG A 105 -29.11 -10.06 1.14
N LEU A 106 -29.28 -10.18 2.45
CA LEU A 106 -28.57 -9.38 3.45
C LEU A 106 -27.06 -9.64 3.41
N SER A 107 -26.62 -10.89 3.27
CA SER A 107 -25.18 -11.21 3.19
C SER A 107 -24.52 -10.61 1.95
N VAL A 108 -25.22 -10.57 0.82
CA VAL A 108 -24.74 -9.94 -0.42
C VAL A 108 -24.60 -8.43 -0.25
N VAL A 109 -25.60 -7.76 0.34
CA VAL A 109 -25.56 -6.31 0.55
C VAL A 109 -24.45 -5.92 1.54
N VAL A 110 -24.32 -6.64 2.64
CA VAL A 110 -23.25 -6.43 3.62
C VAL A 110 -21.88 -6.69 2.99
N GLY A 111 -21.74 -7.74 2.17
CA GLY A 111 -20.51 -8.04 1.44
C GLY A 111 -20.11 -6.93 0.46
N VAL A 112 -21.07 -6.36 -0.27
CA VAL A 112 -20.82 -5.24 -1.21
C VAL A 112 -20.41 -3.98 -0.45
N LEU A 113 -21.07 -3.65 0.66
CA LEU A 113 -20.73 -2.49 1.48
C LEU A 113 -19.34 -2.61 2.11
N CYS A 114 -19.02 -3.78 2.68
CA CYS A 114 -17.69 -4.06 3.23
C CYS A 114 -16.60 -4.06 2.15
N GLY A 115 -16.87 -4.67 0.99
CA GLY A 115 -15.95 -4.68 -0.14
C GLY A 115 -15.68 -3.28 -0.70
N ALA A 116 -16.73 -2.48 -0.86
CA ALA A 116 -16.61 -1.09 -1.29
C ALA A 116 -15.80 -0.25 -0.30
N ALA A 117 -16.03 -0.42 1.00
CA ALA A 117 -15.25 0.27 2.04
C ALA A 117 -13.76 -0.09 1.99
N ILE A 118 -13.41 -1.38 1.82
CA ILE A 118 -12.02 -1.84 1.69
C ILE A 118 -11.38 -1.27 0.42
N CYS A 119 -12.08 -1.33 -0.72
CA CYS A 119 -11.59 -0.78 -1.98
C CYS A 119 -11.32 0.73 -1.89
N ILE A 120 -12.23 1.51 -1.30
CA ILE A 120 -12.04 2.94 -1.09
C ILE A 120 -10.82 3.19 -0.19
N LEU A 121 -10.65 2.41 0.89
CA LEU A 121 -9.51 2.54 1.79
C LEU A 121 -8.17 2.25 1.08
N LEU A 122 -8.11 1.24 0.21
CA LEU A 122 -6.92 0.94 -0.60
C LEU A 122 -6.61 2.06 -1.61
N LEU A 123 -7.64 2.63 -2.24
CA LEU A 123 -7.46 3.75 -3.17
C LEU A 123 -7.00 5.03 -2.44
N VAL A 124 -7.57 5.31 -1.27
CA VAL A 124 -7.18 6.46 -0.44
C VAL A 124 -5.76 6.28 0.07
N THR A 125 -5.39 5.10 0.58
CA THR A 125 -4.01 4.83 1.04
C THR A 125 -3.00 4.91 -0.10
N ALA A 126 -3.30 4.34 -1.27
CA ALA A 126 -2.44 4.45 -2.45
C ALA A 126 -2.33 5.92 -2.93
N GLY A 127 -3.44 6.65 -2.97
CA GLY A 127 -3.48 8.07 -3.32
C GLY A 127 -2.67 8.92 -2.35
N ILE A 128 -2.81 8.69 -1.05
CA ILE A 128 -2.05 9.33 0.02
C ILE A 128 -0.56 8.98 -0.10
N LEU A 129 -0.19 7.73 -0.34
CA LEU A 129 1.22 7.32 -0.53
C LEU A 129 1.84 7.98 -1.77
N LEU A 130 1.12 8.03 -2.89
CA LEU A 130 1.59 8.71 -4.11
C LEU A 130 1.66 10.22 -3.90
N HIS A 131 0.68 10.82 -3.22
CA HIS A 131 0.67 12.23 -2.88
C HIS A 131 1.81 12.57 -1.91
N PHE A 132 2.09 11.73 -0.90
CA PHE A 132 3.24 11.91 -0.02
C PHE A 132 4.57 11.67 -0.72
N ARG A 133 4.67 10.75 -1.69
CA ARG A 133 5.88 10.57 -2.50
C ARG A 133 6.14 11.80 -3.39
N ARG A 134 5.11 12.30 -4.07
CA ARG A 134 5.20 13.56 -4.84
C ARG A 134 5.44 14.77 -3.94
N SER A 135 4.84 14.79 -2.76
CA SER A 135 5.01 15.87 -1.79
C SER A 135 6.34 15.79 -1.06
N ARG A 136 6.96 14.63 -0.85
CA ARG A 136 8.35 14.54 -0.34
C ARG A 136 9.36 15.11 -1.34
N SER A 137 9.14 14.90 -2.63
CA SER A 137 9.96 15.52 -3.68
C SER A 137 9.85 17.06 -3.72
N THR A 138 8.77 17.64 -3.19
CA THR A 138 8.58 19.10 -3.11
C THR A 138 8.77 19.69 -1.70
N ARG A 139 8.59 18.89 -0.64
CA ARG A 139 8.76 19.28 0.77
C ARG A 139 10.21 19.24 1.23
N HIS A 140 11.08 18.41 0.63
CA HIS A 140 12.52 18.47 0.93
C HIS A 140 13.11 19.85 0.62
N TRP A 141 12.54 20.61 -0.33
CA TRP A 141 12.96 21.98 -0.62
C TRP A 141 12.38 23.01 0.37
N LYS A 142 11.15 22.81 0.87
CA LYS A 142 10.48 23.76 1.79
C LYS A 142 10.81 23.56 3.27
N GLN A 143 11.30 22.38 3.64
CA GLN A 143 11.62 22.05 5.02
C GLN A 143 12.99 22.60 5.45
N GLU A 144 13.90 22.89 4.50
CA GLU A 144 15.22 23.48 4.77
C GLU A 144 15.17 24.92 5.31
N GLU A 145 14.13 25.69 5.01
CA GLU A 145 13.98 27.07 5.51
C GLU A 145 13.42 27.16 6.95
N GLN A 146 12.78 26.11 7.48
CA GLN A 146 12.16 26.16 8.82
C GLN A 146 13.05 25.61 9.95
N HIS A 147 14.18 24.98 9.63
CA HIS A 147 15.11 24.43 10.63
C HIS A 147 16.23 25.41 11.05
N LEU A 148 16.36 26.57 10.40
CA LEU A 148 17.36 27.59 10.76
C LEU A 148 16.97 28.46 11.97
N SER A 149 15.79 28.30 12.57
CA SER A 149 15.33 29.16 13.67
C SER A 149 14.97 28.46 14.99
N ALA A 150 15.12 27.14 15.10
CA ALA A 150 14.92 26.44 16.38
C ALA A 150 16.25 25.84 16.85
N GLY A 151 17.06 26.70 17.48
CA GLY A 151 18.28 26.29 18.16
C GLY A 151 18.01 25.41 19.38
N SER A 152 19.08 24.69 19.75
CA SER A 152 19.32 24.04 21.04
C SER A 152 18.99 22.55 21.17
N ALA A 153 20.08 21.79 21.15
CA ALA A 153 20.33 20.59 21.96
C ALA A 153 19.46 19.35 21.75
N GLN A 154 19.77 18.54 20.73
CA GLN A 154 19.61 17.09 20.87
C GLN A 154 20.54 16.30 19.95
N SER A 155 21.37 15.46 20.58
CA SER A 155 21.86 14.17 20.08
C SER A 155 22.85 14.14 18.91
N THR A 156 24.08 13.82 19.26
CA THR A 156 25.26 13.54 18.43
C THR A 156 25.15 12.29 17.54
N ILE A 157 24.01 11.58 17.52
CA ILE A 157 23.80 10.38 16.69
C ILE A 157 23.31 10.73 15.27
N SER A 158 22.74 11.91 15.07
CA SER A 158 22.18 12.33 13.77
C SER A 158 23.21 12.91 12.78
N ARG A 159 24.48 13.12 13.19
CA ARG A 159 25.48 13.74 12.30
C ARG A 159 25.87 12.86 11.12
N HIS A 160 25.85 11.54 11.27
CA HIS A 160 26.28 10.66 10.18
C HIS A 160 25.23 10.57 9.07
N SER A 161 23.96 10.35 9.40
CA SER A 161 22.88 10.32 8.39
C SER A 161 22.62 11.67 7.72
N HIS A 162 22.85 12.80 8.39
CA HIS A 162 22.73 14.11 7.74
C HIS A 162 23.82 14.35 6.69
N GLY A 163 25.06 13.88 6.94
CA GLY A 163 26.17 13.96 5.98
C GLY A 163 25.88 13.15 4.72
N ASP A 164 25.44 11.91 4.88
CA ASP A 164 25.20 11.00 3.76
C ASP A 164 24.03 11.44 2.87
N ALA A 165 22.99 12.03 3.47
CA ALA A 165 21.85 12.57 2.74
C ALA A 165 22.21 13.82 1.92
N ALA A 166 23.01 14.73 2.51
CA ALA A 166 23.51 15.91 1.81
C ALA A 166 24.45 15.50 0.66
N GLU A 167 25.36 14.57 0.91
CA GLU A 167 26.28 14.04 -0.11
C GLU A 167 25.54 13.36 -1.27
N ARG A 168 24.51 12.56 -0.97
CA ARG A 168 23.65 11.96 -2.00
C ARG A 168 22.94 13.03 -2.83
N GLY A 169 22.47 14.11 -2.21
CA GLY A 169 21.85 15.24 -2.91
C GLY A 169 22.80 15.91 -3.89
N GLU A 170 24.04 16.17 -3.47
CA GLU A 170 25.09 16.73 -4.34
C GLU A 170 25.41 15.81 -5.51
N PHE A 171 25.53 14.50 -5.26
CA PHE A 171 25.78 13.51 -6.29
C PHE A 171 24.66 13.50 -7.35
N LEU A 172 23.39 13.44 -6.91
CA LEU A 172 22.25 13.42 -7.83
C LEU A 172 22.17 14.71 -8.66
N LYS A 173 22.49 15.86 -8.07
CA LYS A 173 22.57 17.13 -8.80
C LYS A 173 23.60 17.08 -9.94
N HIS A 174 24.79 16.52 -9.69
CA HIS A 174 25.81 16.35 -10.73
C HIS A 174 25.40 15.31 -11.80
N ILE A 175 24.79 14.20 -11.40
CA ILE A 175 24.29 13.22 -12.37
C ILE A 175 23.22 13.82 -13.27
N TRP A 176 22.33 14.67 -12.72
CA TRP A 176 21.28 15.30 -13.49
C TRP A 176 21.82 16.25 -14.56
N THR A 177 22.85 17.05 -14.24
CA THR A 177 23.51 17.91 -15.24
C THR A 177 24.20 17.07 -16.32
N LEU A 178 24.95 16.03 -15.93
CA LEU A 178 25.66 15.15 -16.87
C LEU A 178 24.72 14.23 -17.69
N ARG A 179 23.48 13.99 -17.25
CA ARG A 179 22.52 13.16 -18.01
C ARG A 179 22.17 13.74 -19.37
N SER A 180 22.07 15.06 -19.46
CA SER A 180 21.85 15.74 -20.75
C SER A 180 22.99 15.47 -21.75
N GLU A 181 24.18 15.18 -21.23
CA GLU A 181 25.42 14.94 -21.98
C GLU A 181 25.71 13.44 -22.20
N ALA A 182 24.82 12.55 -21.76
CA ALA A 182 24.92 11.10 -21.97
C ALA A 182 25.18 10.68 -23.43
N PRO A 183 24.55 11.27 -24.48
CA PRO A 183 24.86 10.90 -25.86
C PRO A 183 26.32 11.21 -26.24
N VAL A 184 26.88 12.31 -25.74
CA VAL A 184 28.29 12.69 -26.00
C VAL A 184 29.25 11.72 -25.32
N PHE A 185 28.95 11.28 -24.08
CA PHE A 185 29.74 10.24 -23.42
C PHE A 185 29.71 8.91 -24.19
N LEU A 186 28.58 8.58 -24.82
CA LEU A 186 28.44 7.38 -25.65
C LEU A 186 29.24 7.50 -26.95
N ALA A 187 29.20 8.65 -27.62
CA ALA A 187 30.03 8.94 -28.80
C ALA A 187 31.53 8.78 -28.47
N MET A 188 31.97 9.40 -27.37
CA MET A 188 33.34 9.29 -26.90
C MET A 188 33.78 7.86 -26.59
N LEU A 189 32.90 7.05 -25.99
CA LEU A 189 33.19 5.63 -25.74
C LEU A 189 33.37 4.86 -27.06
N ASN A 190 32.52 5.14 -28.06
CA ASN A 190 32.60 4.51 -29.37
C ASN A 190 33.88 4.90 -30.11
N ASP A 191 34.25 6.17 -30.08
CA ASP A 191 35.51 6.66 -30.64
C ASP A 191 36.72 6.02 -29.98
N THR A 192 36.72 5.95 -28.65
CA THR A 192 37.80 5.33 -27.89
C THR A 192 37.94 3.84 -28.25
N ARG A 193 36.81 3.13 -28.38
CA ARG A 193 36.82 1.72 -28.83
C ARG A 193 37.33 1.58 -30.25
N ARG A 194 36.97 2.50 -31.16
CA ARG A 194 37.47 2.52 -32.53
C ARG A 194 38.98 2.73 -32.57
N GLN A 195 39.50 3.69 -31.82
CA GLN A 195 40.94 3.95 -31.70
C GLN A 195 41.70 2.71 -31.20
N VAL A 196 41.17 2.03 -30.17
CA VAL A 196 41.78 0.79 -29.66
C VAL A 196 41.82 -0.31 -30.72
N ARG A 197 40.74 -0.51 -31.49
CA ARG A 197 40.72 -1.50 -32.59
C ARG A 197 41.76 -1.17 -33.67
N THR A 198 41.88 0.10 -34.06
CA THR A 198 42.89 0.54 -35.03
C THR A 198 44.31 0.29 -34.54
N LEU A 199 44.59 0.53 -33.25
CA LEU A 199 45.90 0.27 -32.65
C LEU A 199 46.24 -1.23 -32.61
N LEU A 200 45.26 -2.08 -32.34
CA LEU A 200 45.44 -3.54 -32.35
C LEU A 200 45.72 -4.07 -33.77
N GLN A 201 45.05 -3.51 -34.77
CA GLN A 201 45.16 -3.96 -36.17
C GLN A 201 46.47 -3.53 -36.83
N ALA A 202 47.12 -2.46 -36.34
CA ALA A 202 48.37 -1.94 -36.87
C ALA A 202 49.62 -2.82 -36.60
N HIS A 203 49.47 -4.04 -36.07
CA HIS A 203 50.48 -5.10 -35.84
C HIS A 203 51.84 -4.67 -35.26
N THR A 204 51.93 -3.46 -34.71
CA THR A 204 53.12 -2.96 -34.01
C THR A 204 52.96 -3.28 -32.54
N SER A 205 54.05 -3.61 -31.84
CA SER A 205 54.16 -3.81 -30.38
C SER A 205 53.72 -2.57 -29.57
N LYS A 206 52.44 -2.21 -29.66
CA LYS A 206 51.79 -1.04 -29.02
C LYS A 206 50.91 -1.49 -27.86
N HIS A 207 51.28 -2.60 -27.21
CA HIS A 207 50.58 -3.11 -26.04
C HIS A 207 50.50 -2.05 -24.93
N SER A 208 51.54 -1.24 -24.78
CA SER A 208 51.58 -0.08 -23.88
C SER A 208 50.53 1.00 -24.23
N ALA A 209 50.34 1.31 -25.53
CA ALA A 209 49.35 2.29 -25.95
C ALA A 209 47.92 1.81 -25.68
N VAL A 210 47.61 0.53 -25.92
CA VAL A 210 46.29 -0.05 -25.63
C VAL A 210 46.03 -0.08 -24.11
N GLN A 211 47.06 -0.35 -23.30
CA GLN A 211 46.96 -0.32 -21.84
C GLN A 211 46.58 1.08 -21.32
N ALA A 212 47.05 2.16 -21.95
CA ALA A 212 46.70 3.53 -21.58
C ALA A 212 45.21 3.86 -21.74
N TYR A 213 44.51 3.20 -22.68
CA TYR A 213 43.07 3.41 -22.91
C TYR A 213 42.16 2.61 -21.97
N ARG A 214 42.67 1.55 -21.33
CA ARG A 214 41.87 0.71 -20.41
C ARG A 214 41.20 1.50 -19.28
N PRO A 215 41.90 2.36 -18.51
CA PRO A 215 41.25 3.15 -17.46
C PRO A 215 40.19 4.09 -18.03
N VAL A 216 40.44 4.70 -19.20
CA VAL A 216 39.48 5.61 -19.86
C VAL A 216 38.19 4.88 -20.23
N LEU A 217 38.28 3.69 -20.83
CA LEU A 217 37.11 2.87 -21.17
C LEU A 217 36.34 2.41 -19.93
N LYS A 218 37.05 2.06 -18.85
CA LYS A 218 36.44 1.69 -17.57
C LYS A 218 35.65 2.87 -17.01
N ASP A 219 36.25 4.06 -16.95
CA ASP A 219 35.61 5.22 -16.34
C ASP A 219 34.43 5.74 -17.18
N LEU A 220 34.55 5.76 -18.52
CA LEU A 220 33.42 6.08 -19.41
C LEU A 220 32.24 5.10 -19.23
N SER A 221 32.52 3.80 -19.15
CA SER A 221 31.47 2.81 -18.93
C SER A 221 30.81 2.96 -17.56
N ARG A 222 31.58 3.22 -16.49
CA ARG A 222 31.03 3.50 -15.15
C ARG A 222 30.14 4.73 -15.14
N ILE A 223 30.57 5.83 -15.78
CA ILE A 223 29.75 7.05 -15.90
C ILE A 223 28.45 6.75 -16.63
N LEU A 224 28.50 6.11 -17.80
CA LEU A 224 27.28 5.78 -18.57
C LEU A 224 26.30 4.88 -17.79
N ILE A 225 26.81 3.92 -17.01
CA ILE A 225 25.97 3.11 -16.13
C ILE A 225 25.29 3.97 -15.06
N LEU A 226 26.02 4.92 -14.46
CA LEU A 226 25.48 5.85 -13.46
C LEU A 226 24.43 6.79 -14.07
N LEU A 227 24.68 7.32 -15.27
CA LEU A 227 23.75 8.19 -15.97
C LEU A 227 22.44 7.48 -16.35
N ASN A 228 22.53 6.21 -16.78
CA ASN A 228 21.37 5.41 -17.18
C ASN A 228 20.61 4.78 -15.99
N ARG A 229 21.18 4.77 -14.80
CA ARG A 229 20.51 4.25 -13.60
C ARG A 229 19.45 5.25 -13.11
N ARG A 230 18.27 4.75 -12.71
CA ARG A 230 17.19 5.58 -12.12
C ARG A 230 17.58 6.07 -10.73
N ASP A 231 17.14 7.28 -10.36
CA ASP A 231 17.49 7.94 -9.09
C ASP A 231 17.07 7.12 -7.86
N ASP A 232 15.92 6.43 -7.96
CA ASP A 232 15.38 5.57 -6.91
C ASP A 232 16.27 4.36 -6.62
N CYS A 233 17.09 3.92 -7.58
CA CYS A 233 17.97 2.76 -7.47
C CYS A 233 19.35 3.09 -6.90
N ILE A 234 19.68 4.38 -6.71
CA ILE A 234 20.99 4.80 -6.19
C ILE A 234 20.85 5.05 -4.70
N THR A 235 20.96 4.00 -3.89
CA THR A 235 20.81 4.12 -2.42
C THR A 235 21.97 4.90 -1.80
N TYR A 236 23.20 4.64 -2.27
CA TYR A 236 24.43 5.29 -1.82
C TYR A 236 25.27 5.69 -3.04
N PRO A 237 25.86 6.90 -3.07
CA PRO A 237 26.81 7.26 -4.11
C PRO A 237 28.08 6.38 -3.97
N PRO A 238 28.76 6.04 -5.08
CA PRO A 238 30.07 5.38 -5.01
C PRO A 238 31.09 6.24 -4.26
N ASP A 239 31.99 5.65 -3.47
CA ASP A 239 32.98 6.41 -2.67
C ASP A 239 33.85 7.36 -3.52
N ASP A 240 34.11 6.99 -4.78
CA ASP A 240 34.91 7.75 -5.75
C ASP A 240 34.06 8.63 -6.70
N TRP A 241 32.81 8.94 -6.35
CA TRP A 241 31.91 9.65 -7.26
C TRP A 241 32.41 11.05 -7.64
N ARG A 242 32.98 11.80 -6.70
CA ARG A 242 33.46 13.18 -6.93
C ARG A 242 34.61 13.19 -7.94
N THR A 243 35.54 12.25 -7.81
CA THR A 243 36.69 12.14 -8.69
C THR A 243 36.28 11.61 -10.07
N LEU A 244 35.37 10.64 -10.14
CA LEU A 244 34.86 10.07 -11.38
C LEU A 244 34.06 11.10 -12.19
N LEU A 245 33.11 11.81 -11.58
CA LEU A 245 32.31 12.83 -12.28
C LEU A 245 33.16 14.05 -12.64
N GLY A 246 34.07 14.49 -11.75
CA GLY A 246 35.03 15.56 -12.06
C GLY A 246 36.01 15.20 -13.18
N TRP A 247 36.38 13.93 -13.33
CA TRP A 247 37.09 13.45 -14.51
C TRP A 247 36.20 13.49 -15.76
N GLY A 248 34.96 13.00 -15.65
CA GLY A 248 33.98 13.00 -16.73
C GLY A 248 33.74 14.39 -17.31
N GLU A 249 33.53 15.41 -16.47
CA GLU A 249 33.36 16.79 -16.92
C GLU A 249 34.59 17.34 -17.66
N ARG A 250 35.81 17.09 -17.14
CA ARG A 250 37.05 17.56 -17.78
C ARG A 250 37.22 16.96 -19.15
N VAL A 251 36.95 15.67 -19.27
CA VAL A 251 37.05 14.94 -20.54
C VAL A 251 35.95 15.37 -21.51
N LEU A 252 34.72 15.58 -21.03
CA LEU A 252 33.61 16.12 -21.82
C LEU A 252 33.95 17.49 -22.42
N ARG A 253 34.46 18.42 -21.61
CA ARG A 253 34.88 19.75 -22.08
C ARG A 253 35.98 19.65 -23.14
N ARG A 254 36.95 18.75 -22.97
CA ARG A 254 37.99 18.50 -23.98
C ARG A 254 37.39 17.92 -25.25
N TYR A 255 36.51 16.94 -25.14
CA TYR A 255 35.90 16.29 -26.31
C TYR A 255 35.07 17.27 -27.14
N LYS A 256 34.21 18.06 -26.49
CA LYS A 256 33.43 19.12 -27.17
C LYS A 256 34.29 20.18 -27.85
N LYS A 257 35.45 20.51 -27.24
CA LYS A 257 36.42 21.43 -27.86
C LYS A 257 37.01 20.86 -29.17
N HIS A 258 37.22 19.55 -29.24
CA HIS A 258 37.77 18.89 -30.44
C HIS A 258 36.68 18.49 -31.44
N ASN A 259 35.42 18.36 -31.00
CA ASN A 259 34.27 17.98 -31.81
C ASN A 259 33.11 18.98 -31.59
N PRO A 260 33.17 20.20 -32.15
CA PRO A 260 32.17 21.24 -31.92
C PRO A 260 30.83 21.03 -32.68
N GLN A 261 30.68 19.93 -33.41
CA GLN A 261 29.58 19.67 -34.36
C GLN A 261 28.67 18.49 -33.94
N GLU A 262 28.88 17.91 -32.75
CA GLU A 262 27.99 16.88 -32.17
C GLU A 262 27.28 17.38 -30.90
#